data_AF-A0A3S4GH03-F1
#
_entry.id   AF-A0A3S4GH03-F1
#
_cell.length_a   1.000
_cell.length_b   1.000
_cell.length_c   1.000
_cell.angle_alpha   90.00
_cell.angle_beta   90.00
_cell.angle_gamma   90.00
#
_symmetry.space_group_name_H-M   'P 1'
#
loop_
_entity.id
_entity.type
_entity.pdbx_description
1 polymer ?
#
loop_
_entity_poly.entity_id
_entity_poly.type
_entity_poly.pdbx_seq_one_letter_code
_entity_poly.pdbx_strand_id
1 'polypeptide(L)'
;MAAGINVCFGHDDVFDPWYPLGTGNMLQVLHMGLHVCQLMGYQQINDGLQLITDNSARTFGLEDYGIVSGNPANLIILPAENGFEAVRCQVPVRWSIRQGRVIATTQPAQSWIQTDRGGEELSFMRNSPLADAKGPKA
;
A
#
# COMPACT_ATOMS: atom_id res chain seq x y z
N MET A 1 -13.68 11.17 -6.21
CA MET A 1 -14.71 10.71 -5.27
C MET A 1 -15.85 11.70 -5.04
N ALA A 2 -15.63 13.02 -5.14
CA ALA A 2 -16.63 14.03 -4.78
C ALA A 2 -18.02 13.88 -5.45
N ALA A 3 -18.09 13.35 -6.68
CA ALA A 3 -19.35 13.15 -7.41
C ALA A 3 -19.97 11.74 -7.25
N GLY A 4 -19.40 10.86 -6.41
CA GLY A 4 -19.90 9.49 -6.21
C GLY A 4 -19.74 8.52 -7.38
N ILE A 5 -19.02 8.92 -8.44
CA ILE A 5 -18.73 8.07 -9.61
C ILE A 5 -17.62 7.08 -9.26
N ASN A 6 -17.81 5.80 -9.64
CA ASN A 6 -16.79 4.76 -9.46
C ASN A 6 -15.60 5.03 -10.39
N VAL A 7 -14.40 5.15 -9.81
CA VAL A 7 -13.13 5.32 -10.53
C VAL A 7 -12.07 4.48 -9.82
N CYS A 8 -11.20 3.83 -10.59
CA CYS A 8 -10.10 3.01 -10.08
C CYS A 8 -8.84 3.23 -10.93
N PHE A 9 -7.70 2.75 -10.43
CA PHE A 9 -6.42 2.81 -11.15
C PHE A 9 -5.99 1.43 -11.65
N GLY A 10 -5.46 1.39 -12.88
CA GLY A 10 -4.74 0.26 -13.43
C GLY A 10 -3.27 0.62 -13.65
N HIS A 11 -2.40 -0.39 -13.69
CA HIS A 11 -1.00 -0.18 -14.07
C HIS A 11 -0.84 0.06 -15.58
N ASP A 12 -1.82 -0.38 -16.37
CA ASP A 12 -1.81 -0.41 -17.84
C ASP A 12 -0.78 -1.41 -18.37
N ASP A 13 0.48 -1.00 -18.45
CA ASP A 13 1.58 -1.76 -19.06
C ASP A 13 2.72 -2.03 -18.06
N VAL A 14 3.35 -3.20 -18.16
CA VAL A 14 4.52 -3.58 -17.34
C VAL A 14 5.63 -4.09 -18.25
N PHE A 15 6.70 -3.31 -18.37
CA PHE A 15 7.88 -3.63 -19.16
C PHE A 15 7.58 -4.05 -20.61
N ASP A 16 6.95 -3.13 -21.34
CA ASP A 16 6.57 -3.33 -22.75
C ASP A 16 6.88 -2.07 -23.61
N PRO A 17 6.50 -2.03 -24.90
CA PRO A 17 6.79 -0.88 -25.78
C PRO A 17 6.19 0.46 -25.35
N TRP A 18 5.12 0.47 -24.55
CA TRP A 18 4.43 1.69 -24.11
C TRP A 18 4.89 2.15 -22.73
N TYR A 19 5.32 1.22 -21.86
CA TYR A 19 5.88 1.55 -20.56
C TYR A 19 7.10 0.68 -20.19
N PRO A 20 8.34 1.23 -20.23
CA PRO A 20 9.56 0.45 -20.02
C PRO A 20 9.90 0.19 -18.54
N LEU A 21 9.05 0.61 -17.60
CA LEU A 21 9.23 0.40 -16.16
C LEU A 21 8.14 -0.54 -15.63
N GLY A 22 8.06 -0.65 -14.30
CA GLY A 22 6.96 -1.33 -13.62
C GLY A 22 7.38 -2.65 -12.97
N THR A 23 6.69 -2.96 -11.87
CA THR A 23 6.87 -4.21 -11.10
C THR A 23 5.53 -4.87 -10.77
N GLY A 24 4.43 -4.40 -11.38
CA GLY A 24 3.08 -4.82 -11.03
C GLY A 24 2.62 -4.33 -9.65
N ASN A 25 3.21 -3.26 -9.12
CA ASN A 25 2.94 -2.77 -7.77
C ASN A 25 1.81 -1.71 -7.75
N MET A 26 0.66 -2.08 -7.19
CA MET A 26 -0.50 -1.18 -7.11
C MET A 26 -0.33 0.00 -6.14
N LEU A 27 0.52 -0.10 -5.11
CA LEU A 27 0.83 1.06 -4.25
C LEU A 27 1.67 2.10 -5.01
N GLN A 28 2.47 1.69 -5.98
CA GLN A 28 3.24 2.60 -6.84
C GLN A 28 2.32 3.32 -7.84
N VAL A 29 1.38 2.58 -8.44
CA VAL A 29 0.33 3.15 -9.31
C VAL A 29 -0.50 4.18 -8.53
N LEU A 30 -0.98 3.79 -7.35
CA LEU A 30 -1.75 4.68 -6.47
C LEU A 30 -0.93 5.93 -6.10
N HIS A 31 0.33 5.77 -5.71
CA HIS A 31 1.21 6.89 -5.39
C HIS A 31 1.30 7.90 -6.54
N MET A 32 1.52 7.45 -7.77
CA MET A 32 1.57 8.32 -8.94
C MET A 32 0.22 9.03 -9.17
N GLY A 33 -0.88 8.27 -9.12
CA GLY A 33 -2.23 8.81 -9.29
C GLY A 33 -2.60 9.88 -8.25
N LEU A 34 -2.25 9.66 -6.97
CA LEU A 34 -2.50 10.64 -5.90
C LEU A 34 -1.76 11.96 -6.17
N HIS A 35 -0.50 11.90 -6.57
CA HIS A 35 0.29 13.09 -6.89
C HIS A 35 -0.27 13.85 -8.09
N VAL A 36 -0.48 13.15 -9.22
CA VAL A 36 -0.91 13.78 -10.48
C VAL A 36 -2.35 14.33 -10.36
N CYS A 37 -3.23 13.63 -9.66
CA CYS A 37 -4.60 14.07 -9.43
C CYS A 37 -4.76 15.02 -8.23
N GLN A 38 -3.66 15.41 -7.56
CA GLN A 38 -3.64 16.31 -6.40
C GLN A 38 -4.53 15.84 -5.24
N LEU A 39 -4.64 14.53 -5.04
CA LEU A 39 -5.35 13.91 -3.93
C LEU A 39 -4.44 13.81 -2.68
N MET A 40 -3.93 14.97 -2.24
CA MET A 40 -2.83 15.07 -1.27
C MET A 40 -3.26 15.41 0.16
N GLY A 41 -4.57 15.59 0.40
CA GLY A 41 -5.09 15.68 1.76
C GLY A 41 -4.92 14.36 2.51
N TYR A 42 -4.67 14.41 3.83
CA TYR A 42 -4.43 13.20 4.64
C TYR A 42 -5.48 12.10 4.40
N GLN A 43 -6.76 12.47 4.48
CA GLN A 43 -7.86 11.53 4.25
C GLN A 43 -7.92 11.02 2.81
N GLN A 44 -7.58 11.86 1.82
CA GLN A 44 -7.56 11.47 0.41
C GLN A 44 -6.47 10.42 0.13
N ILE A 45 -5.29 10.59 0.73
CA ILE A 45 -4.21 9.60 0.63
C ILE A 45 -4.60 8.32 1.37
N ASN A 46 -5.15 8.45 2.59
CA ASN A 46 -5.54 7.30 3.40
C ASN A 46 -6.61 6.44 2.71
N ASP A 47 -7.63 7.08 2.15
CA ASP A 47 -8.73 6.40 1.45
C ASP A 47 -8.34 6.00 0.02
N GLY A 48 -7.17 6.43 -0.46
CA GLY A 48 -6.65 6.13 -1.78
C GLY A 48 -6.57 4.63 -2.07
N LEU A 49 -6.43 3.77 -1.05
CA LEU A 49 -6.46 2.32 -1.22
C LEU A 49 -7.72 1.82 -1.94
N GLN A 50 -8.87 2.49 -1.76
CA GLN A 50 -10.12 2.12 -2.44
C GLN A 50 -9.98 2.17 -3.98
N LEU A 51 -9.12 3.03 -4.52
CA LEU A 51 -8.86 3.16 -5.95
C LEU A 51 -8.16 1.91 -6.53
N ILE A 52 -7.54 1.09 -5.69
CA ILE A 52 -6.83 -0.15 -6.06
C ILE A 52 -7.39 -1.40 -5.35
N THR A 53 -8.50 -1.27 -4.62
CA THR A 53 -9.24 -2.38 -3.99
C THR A 53 -10.71 -2.35 -4.42
N ASP A 54 -11.58 -1.74 -3.63
CA ASP A 54 -13.04 -1.87 -3.74
C ASP A 54 -13.59 -1.28 -5.04
N ASN A 55 -13.08 -0.13 -5.47
CA ASN A 55 -13.52 0.48 -6.73
C ASN A 55 -13.10 -0.38 -7.94
N SER A 56 -11.94 -1.04 -7.84
CA SER A 56 -11.46 -1.96 -8.88
C SER A 56 -12.30 -3.24 -8.91
N ALA A 57 -12.58 -3.83 -7.75
CA ALA A 57 -13.46 -4.99 -7.63
C ALA A 57 -14.85 -4.72 -8.20
N ARG A 58 -15.39 -3.52 -7.92
CA ARG A 58 -16.66 -3.05 -8.51
C ARG A 58 -16.57 -2.91 -10.04
N THR A 59 -15.47 -2.36 -10.56
CA THR A 59 -15.25 -2.27 -12.02
C THR A 59 -15.25 -3.65 -12.68
N PHE A 60 -14.70 -4.66 -12.02
CA PHE A 60 -14.70 -6.05 -12.51
C PHE A 60 -16.00 -6.83 -12.22
N GLY A 61 -16.97 -6.23 -11.53
CA GLY A 61 -18.24 -6.89 -11.20
C GLY A 61 -18.09 -8.07 -10.23
N LEU A 62 -17.11 -8.04 -9.34
CA LEU A 62 -16.90 -9.11 -8.35
C LEU A 62 -17.99 -9.06 -7.27
N GLU A 63 -18.62 -10.20 -7.02
CA GLU A 63 -19.68 -10.33 -6.00
C GLU A 63 -19.15 -10.91 -4.67
N ASP A 64 -18.01 -11.60 -4.69
CA ASP A 64 -17.40 -12.32 -3.56
C ASP A 64 -16.13 -11.64 -3.01
N TYR A 65 -16.05 -10.32 -3.14
CA TYR A 65 -14.91 -9.50 -2.73
C TYR A 65 -15.17 -8.71 -1.43
N GLY A 66 -14.13 -8.61 -0.59
CA GLY A 66 -14.14 -7.82 0.65
C GLY A 66 -14.11 -8.67 1.93
N ILE A 67 -13.74 -8.04 3.04
CA ILE A 67 -13.60 -8.69 4.36
C ILE A 67 -14.97 -8.71 5.04
N VAL A 68 -15.83 -9.63 4.61
CA VAL A 68 -17.20 -9.80 5.11
C VAL A 68 -17.47 -11.29 5.31
N SER A 69 -18.18 -11.65 6.38
CA SER A 69 -18.58 -13.03 6.65
C SER A 69 -19.37 -13.61 5.47
N GLY A 70 -18.99 -14.83 5.05
CA GLY A 70 -19.59 -15.50 3.89
C GLY A 70 -18.73 -15.42 2.63
N ASN A 71 -17.90 -14.38 2.48
CA ASN A 71 -16.95 -14.31 1.37
C ASN A 71 -15.82 -15.35 1.53
N PRO A 72 -15.20 -15.79 0.42
CA PRO A 72 -13.97 -16.55 0.47
C PRO A 72 -12.88 -15.80 1.27
N ALA A 73 -12.07 -16.55 2.03
CA ALA A 73 -10.97 -15.99 2.81
C ALA A 73 -9.78 -15.56 1.92
N ASN A 74 -10.00 -14.51 1.13
CA ASN A 74 -9.05 -13.87 0.22
C ASN A 74 -8.70 -12.49 0.79
N LEU A 75 -7.47 -12.32 1.26
CA LEU A 75 -7.01 -11.07 1.85
C LEU A 75 -5.51 -10.91 1.78
N ILE A 76 -5.05 -9.68 1.95
CA ILE A 76 -3.63 -9.37 2.10
C ILE A 76 -3.39 -8.67 3.43
N ILE A 77 -2.19 -8.79 3.95
CA ILE A 77 -1.73 -8.06 5.13
C ILE A 77 -0.57 -7.18 4.69
N LEU A 78 -0.73 -5.87 4.90
CA LEU A 78 0.32 -4.88 4.72
C LEU A 78 0.93 -4.56 6.09
N PRO A 79 2.26 -4.46 6.23
CA PRO A 79 2.90 -4.08 7.47
C PRO A 79 2.84 -2.56 7.63
N ALA A 80 1.64 -2.00 7.78
CA ALA A 80 1.38 -0.58 7.96
C ALA A 80 0.11 -0.36 8.80
N GLU A 81 0.05 0.76 9.53
CA GLU A 81 -1.09 1.06 10.40
C GLU A 81 -2.36 1.45 9.64
N ASN A 82 -2.18 2.07 8.47
CA ASN A 82 -3.28 2.62 7.68
C ASN A 82 -2.85 2.84 6.21
N GLY A 83 -3.80 3.25 5.38
CA GLY A 83 -3.55 3.50 3.95
C GLY A 83 -2.54 4.60 3.69
N PHE A 84 -2.54 5.64 4.54
CA PHE A 84 -1.56 6.73 4.43
C PHE A 84 -0.13 6.22 4.59
N GLU A 85 0.13 5.43 5.63
CA GLU A 85 1.45 4.86 5.89
C GLU A 85 1.83 3.81 4.84
N ALA A 86 0.88 2.98 4.40
CA ALA A 86 1.12 2.00 3.34
C ALA A 86 1.62 2.66 2.04
N VAL A 87 0.97 3.75 1.63
CA VAL A 87 1.39 4.53 0.45
C VAL A 87 2.71 5.27 0.71
N ARG A 88 2.85 5.96 1.84
CA ARG A 88 4.05 6.75 2.18
C ARG A 88 5.31 5.89 2.20
N CYS A 89 5.24 4.71 2.81
CA CYS A 89 6.38 3.81 2.98
C CYS A 89 6.53 2.79 1.85
N GLN A 90 5.60 2.76 0.88
CA GLN A 90 5.57 1.79 -0.22
C GLN A 90 5.77 0.35 0.29
N VAL A 91 5.00 -0.01 1.32
CA VAL A 91 5.19 -1.28 2.03
C VAL A 91 4.92 -2.48 1.12
N PRO A 92 5.66 -3.58 1.26
CA PRO A 92 5.35 -4.80 0.52
C PRO A 92 4.11 -5.49 1.09
N VAL A 93 3.51 -6.40 0.31
CA VAL A 93 2.53 -7.35 0.84
C VAL A 93 3.27 -8.34 1.76
N ARG A 94 3.00 -8.28 3.07
CA ARG A 94 3.65 -9.16 4.06
C ARG A 94 3.14 -10.59 3.92
N TRP A 95 1.83 -10.76 3.77
CA TRP A 95 1.15 -12.03 3.50
C TRP A 95 0.03 -11.82 2.49
N SER A 96 -0.06 -12.71 1.51
CA SER A 96 -1.23 -12.88 0.65
C SER A 96 -1.88 -14.22 0.97
N ILE A 97 -3.18 -14.18 1.27
CA ILE A 97 -3.98 -15.33 1.66
C ILE A 97 -5.09 -15.49 0.63
N ARG A 98 -5.24 -16.69 0.08
CA ARG A 98 -6.31 -17.04 -0.85
C ARG A 98 -6.98 -18.32 -0.39
N GLN A 99 -8.31 -18.29 -0.27
CA GLN A 99 -9.13 -19.39 0.25
C GLN A 99 -8.58 -19.96 1.57
N GLY A 100 -8.16 -19.07 2.48
CA GLY A 100 -7.65 -19.42 3.80
C GLY A 100 -6.23 -20.00 3.82
N ARG A 101 -5.50 -19.97 2.71
CA ARG A 101 -4.10 -20.45 2.62
C ARG A 101 -3.16 -19.31 2.25
N VAL A 102 -2.03 -19.23 2.93
CA VAL A 102 -0.95 -18.29 2.55
C VAL A 102 -0.35 -18.74 1.22
N ILE A 103 -0.40 -17.87 0.21
CA ILE A 103 0.11 -18.14 -1.15
C ILE A 103 1.35 -17.30 -1.50
N ALA A 104 1.57 -16.18 -0.82
CA ALA A 104 2.77 -15.38 -0.98
C ALA A 104 3.15 -14.71 0.35
N THR A 105 4.45 -14.50 0.55
CA THR A 105 4.99 -13.83 1.72
C THR A 105 6.20 -13.01 1.33
N THR A 106 6.34 -11.83 1.94
CA THR A 106 7.55 -11.02 1.82
C THR A 106 8.16 -10.83 3.19
N GLN A 107 9.44 -11.15 3.36
CA GLN A 107 10.20 -10.69 4.52
C GLN A 107 10.59 -9.22 4.27
N PRO A 108 10.16 -8.25 5.11
CA PRO A 108 10.56 -6.86 4.93
C PRO A 108 12.08 -6.70 4.97
N ALA A 109 12.60 -5.75 4.21
CA ALA A 109 14.01 -5.40 4.27
C ALA A 109 14.37 -4.87 5.67
N GLN A 110 15.55 -5.21 6.14
CA GLN A 110 16.15 -4.64 7.34
C GLN A 110 17.19 -3.61 6.92
N SER A 111 17.04 -2.38 7.37
CA SER A 111 17.94 -1.27 7.03
C SER A 111 18.75 -0.90 8.25
N TRP A 112 20.04 -0.64 8.07
CA TRP A 112 20.95 -0.30 9.16
C TRP A 112 21.71 0.99 8.84
N ILE A 113 21.84 1.86 9.83
CA ILE A 113 22.77 3.00 9.80
C ILE A 113 24.03 2.56 10.53
N GLN A 114 25.18 2.72 9.89
CA GLN A 114 26.49 2.50 10.51
C GLN A 114 27.01 3.81 11.09
N THR A 115 27.32 3.83 12.39
CA THR A 115 27.89 4.99 13.09
C THR A 115 29.16 4.58 13.82
N ASP A 116 29.95 5.55 14.27
CA ASP A 116 31.14 5.30 15.11
C ASP A 116 30.82 4.60 16.44
N ARG A 117 29.55 4.59 16.86
CA ARG A 117 29.06 3.94 18.09
C ARG A 117 28.49 2.54 17.85
N GLY A 118 28.44 2.09 16.60
CA GLY A 118 27.85 0.81 16.20
C GLY A 118 26.75 0.95 15.15
N GLY A 119 26.16 -0.19 14.78
CA GLY A 119 25.06 -0.28 13.83
C GLY A 119 23.70 -0.12 14.53
N GLU A 120 22.84 0.72 13.98
CA GLU A 120 21.46 0.93 14.45
C GLU A 120 20.48 0.51 13.34
N GLU A 121 19.51 -0.36 13.68
CA GLU A 121 18.44 -0.72 12.75
C GLU A 121 17.45 0.45 12.60
N LEU A 122 17.13 0.80 11.36
CA LEU A 122 16.24 1.89 11.00
C LEU A 122 14.94 1.34 10.42
N SER A 123 13.84 1.94 10.84
CA SER A 123 12.54 1.81 10.15
C SER A 123 12.01 3.19 9.81
N PHE A 124 11.43 3.35 8.62
CA PHE A 124 10.79 4.59 8.18
C PHE A 124 9.31 4.66 8.60
N MET A 125 8.82 3.65 9.31
CA MET A 125 7.48 3.58 9.89
C MET A 125 7.39 4.49 11.11
N ARG A 126 6.17 4.98 11.40
CA ARG A 126 5.96 5.94 12.50
C ARG A 126 6.28 5.33 13.87
N ASN A 127 6.11 4.03 14.03
CA ASN A 127 6.46 3.27 15.24
C ASN A 127 7.88 2.71 15.24
N SER A 128 8.81 3.32 14.50
CA SER A 128 10.21 2.98 14.67
C SER A 128 10.62 3.27 16.13
N PRO A 129 11.37 2.38 16.80
CA PRO A 129 11.92 2.67 18.12
C PRO A 129 12.82 3.94 18.16
N LEU A 130 13.18 4.50 16.99
CA LEU A 130 13.88 5.77 16.82
C LEU A 130 12.96 7.00 16.71
N ALA A 131 11.65 6.81 16.51
CA ALA A 131 10.69 7.92 16.34
C ALA A 131 10.50 8.71 17.65
N ASP A 132 10.57 8.04 18.80
CA ASP A 132 10.51 8.70 20.12
C ASP A 132 11.76 9.53 20.44
N ALA A 133 12.85 9.40 19.67
CA ALA A 133 14.11 10.09 19.91
C ALA A 133 14.24 11.44 19.18
N LYS A 134 13.28 11.84 18.33
CA LYS A 134 13.39 13.09 17.54
C LYS A 134 12.10 13.91 17.49
N GLY A 135 12.05 14.96 18.32
CA GLY A 135 11.30 16.19 18.05
C GLY A 135 10.10 16.45 18.97
N PRO A 136 9.74 17.73 19.20
CA PRO A 136 8.65 18.09 20.11
C PRO A 136 7.32 17.56 19.58
N LYS A 137 6.52 17.00 20.48
CA LYS A 137 5.14 16.59 20.23
C LYS A 137 4.36 17.85 19.80
N ALA A 138 3.84 17.83 18.58
CA ALA A 138 2.87 18.81 18.11
C ALA A 138 1.52 18.61 18.82
#